data_AF-A0A4Z1A8B5-F1
#
_entry.id   AF-A0A4Z1A8B5-F1
#
_cell.length_a   1.000
_cell.length_b   1.000
_cell.length_c   1.000
_cell.angle_alpha   90.00
_cell.angle_beta   90.00
_cell.angle_gamma   90.00
#
_symmetry.space_group_name_H-M   'P 1'
#
loop_
_entity.id
_entity.type
_entity.pdbx_description
1 polymer ?
#
loop_
_entity_poly.entity_id
_entity_poly.type
_entity_poly.pdbx_seq_one_letter_code
_entity_poly.pdbx_strand_id
1 'polypeptide(L)'
;MVFVKLQMRDLLFSPWKAPSLDAQEQTLENQKEIQKKVLAQLGSRLESVELLLSNEKLEETKILFRFLAFDLVNFQLLRTNQKEIPYSGDLSGFTIPETDRKLKPFRFLETLDRLSHFTEKEMDEILSLAVDTYDYLLYESTKDFKARFQTTLDQFRFIRLLRLLILSAVLFFSIFGYAYNQYKYPVMRDQSIKLYTFIGRDKPETSESLSVSKPVLKKDIGNWVEYEWTLPESMSKFGGLRIDPLEQRGIRFVLDQISILDSKGKEIYSKKIVMSSSLLPEDYQDFLQIIDIKTAGKQSPGEMVEMITTGSNPQIQLVFPTLNDAKTIKLKMKYIEAHKVKKK
;
A
#
# COMPACT_ATOMS: atom_id res chain seq x y z
N MET A 1 -30.31 20.90 -7.87
CA MET A 1 -29.09 20.48 -7.13
C MET A 1 -29.37 20.71 -5.65
N VAL A 2 -29.78 19.67 -4.91
CA VAL A 2 -30.03 19.79 -3.46
C VAL A 2 -28.68 19.72 -2.78
N PHE A 3 -28.19 20.87 -2.30
CA PHE A 3 -26.99 20.92 -1.47
C PHE A 3 -27.30 20.23 -0.14
N VAL A 4 -26.79 19.01 0.04
CA VAL A 4 -26.66 18.44 1.38
C VAL A 4 -25.67 19.35 2.12
N LYS A 5 -26.18 20.25 2.96
CA LYS A 5 -25.34 21.03 3.89
C LYS A 5 -24.76 20.04 4.90
N LEU A 6 -23.66 19.38 4.54
CA LEU A 6 -22.86 18.59 5.47
C LEU A 6 -22.22 19.54 6.47
N GLN A 7 -22.79 19.62 7.67
CA GLN A 7 -22.12 20.31 8.76
C GLN A 7 -21.10 19.35 9.38
N MET A 8 -19.91 19.87 9.71
CA MET A 8 -18.87 19.10 10.42
C MET A 8 -19.40 18.47 11.71
N ARG A 9 -20.40 19.11 12.34
CA ARG A 9 -21.10 18.58 13.50
C ARG A 9 -21.80 17.25 13.22
N ASP A 10 -22.44 17.09 12.07
CA ASP A 10 -23.15 15.86 11.71
C ASP A 10 -22.17 14.70 11.52
N LEU A 11 -21.00 15.00 10.95
CA LEU A 11 -19.92 14.03 10.77
C LEU A 11 -19.32 13.53 12.08
N LEU A 12 -19.32 14.34 13.14
CA LEU A 12 -18.72 13.96 14.42
C LEU A 12 -19.76 13.46 15.45
N PHE A 13 -21.01 13.96 15.40
CA PHE A 13 -22.01 13.77 16.48
C PHE A 13 -23.35 13.14 16.06
N SER A 14 -23.57 12.80 14.78
CA SER A 14 -24.72 11.98 14.35
C SER A 14 -24.75 10.61 15.06
N PRO A 15 -25.94 10.09 15.44
CA PRO A 15 -26.10 8.78 16.08
C PRO A 15 -25.62 7.61 15.21
N TRP A 16 -25.31 6.46 15.82
CA TRP A 16 -24.93 5.23 15.10
C TRP A 16 -26.13 4.35 14.74
N LYS A 17 -27.30 4.65 15.30
CA LYS A 17 -28.55 3.95 15.01
C LYS A 17 -29.24 4.61 13.83
N ALA A 18 -29.80 3.80 12.93
CA ALA A 18 -30.60 4.31 11.83
C ALA A 18 -31.79 5.15 12.36
N PRO A 19 -32.13 6.25 11.68
CA PRO A 19 -33.30 7.05 12.05
C PRO A 19 -34.60 6.26 11.84
N SER A 20 -35.62 6.54 12.65
CA SER A 20 -36.98 6.05 12.41
C SER A 20 -37.60 6.85 11.25
N LEU A 21 -38.07 6.15 10.23
CA LEU A 21 -38.75 6.77 9.08
C LEU A 21 -40.19 7.11 9.46
N ASP A 22 -40.67 8.26 8.96
CA ASP A 22 -42.09 8.55 9.01
C ASP A 22 -42.87 7.72 7.96
N ALA A 23 -44.21 7.75 8.02
CA ALA A 23 -45.04 6.97 7.10
C ALA A 23 -44.85 7.36 5.62
N GLN A 24 -44.52 8.63 5.33
CA GLN A 24 -44.31 9.12 3.97
C GLN A 24 -42.94 8.65 3.45
N GLU A 25 -41.87 8.81 4.23
CA GLU A 25 -40.53 8.30 3.95
C GLU A 25 -40.54 6.79 3.76
N GLN A 26 -41.33 6.05 4.53
CA GLN A 26 -41.49 4.61 4.37
C GLN A 26 -42.09 4.27 2.99
N THR A 27 -43.09 5.02 2.52
CA THR A 27 -43.66 4.82 1.18
C THR A 27 -42.66 5.15 0.07
N LEU A 28 -41.85 6.21 0.25
CA LEU A 28 -40.81 6.59 -0.70
C LEU A 28 -39.71 5.53 -0.79
N GLU A 29 -39.24 5.00 0.35
CA GLU A 29 -38.24 3.92 0.35
C GLU A 29 -38.80 2.64 -0.27
N ASN A 30 -40.05 2.26 0.01
CA ASN A 30 -40.66 1.09 -0.61
C ASN A 30 -40.75 1.25 -2.14
N GLN A 31 -41.20 2.42 -2.64
CA GLN A 31 -41.26 2.69 -4.08
C GLN A 31 -39.88 2.66 -4.72
N LYS A 32 -38.89 3.26 -4.08
CA LYS A 32 -37.49 3.27 -4.51
C LYS A 32 -36.87 1.87 -4.52
N GLU A 33 -37.15 1.04 -3.53
CA GLU A 33 -36.69 -0.35 -3.49
C GLU A 33 -37.33 -1.19 -4.60
N ILE A 34 -38.63 -1.03 -4.85
CA ILE A 34 -39.32 -1.67 -5.97
C ILE A 34 -38.67 -1.27 -7.29
N GLN A 35 -38.50 0.03 -7.55
CA GLN A 35 -37.90 0.52 -8.80
C GLN A 35 -36.46 0.01 -8.97
N LYS A 36 -35.64 0.01 -7.90
CA LYS A 36 -34.28 -0.55 -7.95
C LYS A 36 -34.27 -2.03 -8.27
N LYS A 37 -35.19 -2.80 -7.67
CA LYS A 37 -35.31 -4.23 -7.92
C LYS A 37 -35.70 -4.52 -9.37
N VAL A 38 -36.69 -3.80 -9.90
CA VAL A 38 -37.13 -3.95 -11.29
C VAL A 38 -36.01 -3.54 -12.26
N LEU A 39 -35.29 -2.44 -12.01
CA LEU A 39 -34.11 -2.07 -12.81
C LEU A 39 -33.04 -3.17 -12.83
N ALA A 40 -32.72 -3.75 -11.67
CA ALA A 40 -31.75 -4.83 -11.61
C ALA A 40 -32.21 -6.07 -12.40
N GLN A 41 -33.51 -6.38 -12.35
CA GLN A 41 -34.11 -7.45 -13.14
C GLN A 41 -34.08 -7.17 -14.65
N LEU A 42 -34.32 -5.92 -15.07
CA LEU A 42 -34.18 -5.49 -16.45
C LEU A 42 -32.75 -5.68 -16.97
N GLY A 43 -31.75 -5.24 -16.20
CA GLY A 43 -30.35 -5.44 -16.55
C GLY A 43 -29.98 -6.92 -16.71
N SER A 44 -30.43 -7.76 -15.77
CA SER A 44 -30.21 -9.21 -15.85
C SER A 44 -30.93 -9.88 -17.04
N ARG A 45 -32.14 -9.43 -17.39
CA ARG A 45 -32.86 -9.91 -18.58
C ARG A 45 -32.16 -9.48 -19.87
N LEU A 46 -31.66 -8.26 -19.92
CA LEU A 46 -30.92 -7.75 -21.07
C LEU A 46 -29.64 -8.57 -21.29
N GLU A 47 -28.88 -8.82 -20.23
CA GLU A 47 -27.70 -9.70 -20.27
C GLU A 47 -28.06 -11.12 -20.74
N SER A 48 -29.21 -11.65 -20.28
CA SER A 48 -29.68 -12.97 -20.72
C SER A 48 -30.00 -13.01 -22.23
N VAL A 49 -30.59 -11.94 -22.77
CA VAL A 49 -30.87 -11.82 -24.21
C VAL A 49 -29.58 -11.71 -25.01
N GLU A 50 -28.61 -10.91 -24.54
CA GLU A 50 -27.28 -10.78 -25.15
C GLU A 50 -26.54 -12.12 -25.21
N LEU A 51 -26.60 -12.90 -24.12
CA LEU A 51 -26.01 -14.23 -24.07
C LEU A 51 -26.68 -15.21 -25.03
N LEU A 52 -28.00 -15.15 -25.20
CA LEU A 52 -28.70 -16.04 -26.13
C LEU A 52 -28.37 -15.70 -27.58
N LEU A 53 -28.28 -14.41 -27.90
CA LEU A 53 -27.88 -13.94 -29.22
C LEU A 53 -26.44 -14.36 -29.55
N SER A 54 -25.53 -14.22 -28.58
CA SER A 54 -24.13 -14.65 -28.70
C SER A 54 -23.96 -16.17 -28.87
N ASN A 55 -24.96 -16.96 -28.48
CA ASN A 55 -24.99 -18.42 -28.63
C ASN A 55 -25.82 -18.87 -29.84
N GLU A 56 -26.10 -17.97 -30.80
CA GLU A 56 -26.82 -18.25 -32.05
C GLU A 56 -28.25 -18.80 -31.83
N LYS A 57 -28.87 -18.52 -30.67
CA LYS A 57 -30.25 -18.93 -30.33
C LYS A 57 -31.26 -17.85 -30.72
N LEU A 58 -31.39 -17.61 -32.01
CA LEU A 58 -32.13 -16.47 -32.56
C LEU A 58 -33.61 -16.44 -32.18
N GLU A 59 -34.31 -17.58 -32.24
CA GLU A 59 -35.76 -17.63 -31.98
C GLU A 59 -36.09 -17.41 -30.50
N GLU A 60 -35.31 -18.00 -29.59
CA GLU A 60 -35.42 -17.75 -28.14
C GLU A 60 -35.09 -16.29 -27.81
N THR A 61 -34.08 -15.71 -28.50
CA THR A 61 -33.71 -14.30 -28.37
C THR A 61 -34.88 -13.40 -28.76
N LYS A 62 -35.53 -13.64 -29.91
CA LYS A 62 -36.71 -12.88 -30.36
C LYS A 62 -37.85 -12.93 -29.33
N ILE A 63 -38.15 -14.13 -28.80
CA ILE A 63 -39.21 -14.30 -27.81
C ILE A 63 -38.91 -13.50 -26.54
N LEU A 64 -37.70 -13.63 -26.00
CA LEU A 64 -37.31 -12.94 -24.77
C LEU A 64 -37.15 -11.43 -24.97
N PHE A 65 -36.65 -11.00 -26.12
CA PHE A 65 -36.57 -9.59 -26.48
C PHE A 65 -37.95 -8.94 -26.49
N ARG A 66 -38.98 -9.65 -26.98
CA ARG A 66 -40.36 -9.15 -26.92
C ARG A 66 -40.79 -8.86 -25.48
N PHE A 67 -40.53 -9.77 -24.54
CA PHE A 67 -40.85 -9.52 -23.12
C PHE A 67 -40.01 -8.37 -22.53
N LEU A 68 -38.72 -8.30 -22.88
CA LEU A 68 -37.83 -7.21 -22.46
C LEU A 68 -38.35 -5.85 -22.94
N ALA A 69 -38.84 -5.75 -24.18
CA ALA A 69 -39.43 -4.53 -24.72
C ALA A 69 -40.61 -4.02 -23.87
N PHE A 70 -41.51 -4.92 -23.47
CA PHE A 70 -42.60 -4.60 -22.55
C PHE A 70 -42.08 -4.19 -21.17
N ASP A 71 -41.09 -4.90 -20.63
CA ASP A 71 -40.54 -4.57 -19.31
C ASP A 71 -39.90 -3.17 -19.29
N LEU A 72 -39.15 -2.80 -20.33
CA LEU A 72 -38.52 -1.49 -20.47
C LEU A 72 -39.57 -0.37 -20.53
N VAL A 73 -40.64 -0.57 -21.31
CA VAL A 73 -41.76 0.38 -21.39
C VAL A 73 -42.51 0.47 -20.05
N ASN A 74 -42.88 -0.67 -19.47
CA ASN A 74 -43.63 -0.71 -18.21
C ASN A 74 -42.83 -0.11 -17.05
N PHE A 75 -41.51 -0.25 -17.05
CA PHE A 75 -40.68 0.43 -16.07
C PHE A 75 -40.73 1.96 -16.20
N GLN A 76 -40.73 2.48 -17.43
CA GLN A 76 -40.92 3.93 -17.65
C GLN A 76 -42.30 4.40 -17.19
N LEU A 77 -43.36 3.62 -17.44
CA LEU A 77 -44.71 3.90 -16.97
C LEU A 77 -44.78 3.87 -15.43
N LEU A 78 -44.16 2.87 -14.79
CA LEU A 78 -44.05 2.78 -13.34
C LEU A 78 -43.34 4.01 -12.77
N ARG A 79 -42.24 4.45 -13.39
CA ARG A 79 -41.48 5.63 -12.95
C ARG A 79 -42.30 6.92 -13.04
N THR A 80 -43.19 7.03 -14.02
CA THR A 80 -44.07 8.19 -14.22
C THR A 80 -45.46 8.04 -13.57
N ASN A 81 -45.67 7.00 -12.76
CA ASN A 81 -46.95 6.66 -12.12
C ASN A 81 -48.11 6.47 -13.12
N GLN A 82 -47.80 5.93 -14.29
CA GLN A 82 -48.78 5.56 -15.31
C GLN A 82 -49.13 4.06 -15.23
N LYS A 83 -50.29 3.69 -15.78
CA LYS A 83 -50.78 2.31 -15.75
C LYS A 83 -49.93 1.42 -16.66
N GLU A 84 -49.51 0.27 -16.15
CA GLU A 84 -48.77 -0.74 -16.92
C GLU A 84 -49.59 -1.29 -18.08
N ILE A 85 -48.90 -1.61 -19.18
CA ILE A 85 -49.44 -2.27 -20.36
C ILE A 85 -49.25 -3.78 -20.18
N PRO A 86 -50.30 -4.61 -20.27
CA PRO A 86 -50.17 -6.06 -20.16
C PRO A 86 -49.31 -6.62 -21.30
N TYR A 87 -48.64 -7.75 -21.11
CA TYR A 87 -47.75 -8.38 -22.11
C TYR A 87 -48.45 -8.80 -23.42
N SER A 88 -49.79 -8.79 -23.45
CA SER A 88 -50.60 -9.02 -24.66
C SER A 88 -51.16 -7.72 -25.26
N GLY A 89 -50.82 -6.57 -24.67
CA GLY A 89 -51.29 -5.25 -25.09
C GLY A 89 -50.50 -4.70 -26.28
N ASP A 90 -50.87 -3.49 -26.68
CA ASP A 90 -50.23 -2.77 -27.77
C ASP A 90 -49.26 -1.71 -27.21
N LEU A 91 -48.02 -1.72 -27.73
CA LEU A 91 -46.98 -0.75 -27.39
C LEU A 91 -46.96 0.46 -28.35
N SER A 92 -47.69 0.42 -29.46
CA SER A 92 -47.72 1.49 -30.47
C SER A 92 -48.22 2.83 -29.92
N GLY A 93 -49.07 2.79 -28.89
CA GLY A 93 -49.58 3.97 -28.19
C GLY A 93 -48.63 4.57 -27.16
N PHE A 94 -47.46 3.98 -26.94
CA PHE A 94 -46.48 4.50 -25.98
C PHE A 94 -45.81 5.76 -26.53
N THR A 95 -45.93 6.86 -25.79
CA THR A 95 -45.25 8.12 -26.16
C THR A 95 -43.80 8.08 -25.70
N ILE A 96 -42.87 8.06 -26.66
CA ILE A 96 -41.44 8.11 -26.38
C ILE A 96 -41.10 9.42 -25.65
N PRO A 97 -40.47 9.38 -24.47
CA PRO A 97 -40.13 10.59 -23.74
C PRO A 97 -39.07 11.40 -24.49
N GLU A 98 -39.25 12.73 -24.52
CA GLU A 98 -38.23 13.64 -25.03
C GLU A 98 -36.96 13.57 -24.17
N THR A 99 -35.79 13.56 -24.82
CA THR A 99 -34.50 13.47 -24.15
C THR A 99 -33.50 14.43 -24.80
N ASP A 100 -32.79 15.18 -23.97
CA ASP A 100 -31.70 16.06 -24.40
C ASP A 100 -30.38 15.28 -24.61
N ARG A 101 -30.40 13.95 -24.43
CA ARG A 101 -29.21 13.08 -24.50
C ARG A 101 -28.98 12.59 -25.92
N LYS A 102 -27.71 12.26 -26.22
CA LYS A 102 -27.30 11.64 -27.48
C LYS A 102 -27.87 10.22 -27.68
N LEU A 103 -28.33 9.57 -26.61
CA LEU A 103 -28.95 8.24 -26.65
C LEU A 103 -30.28 8.29 -27.39
N LYS A 104 -30.68 7.17 -27.99
CA LYS A 104 -31.94 7.02 -28.72
C LYS A 104 -32.90 6.07 -27.97
N PRO A 105 -33.38 6.43 -26.76
CA PRO A 105 -34.18 5.53 -25.95
C PRO A 105 -35.52 5.20 -26.64
N PHE A 106 -36.00 3.99 -26.41
CA PHE A 106 -37.26 3.42 -26.90
C PHE A 106 -37.41 3.35 -28.44
N ARG A 107 -36.37 3.68 -29.23
CA ARG A 107 -36.45 3.58 -30.70
C ARG A 107 -36.58 2.16 -31.23
N PHE A 108 -36.24 1.15 -30.43
CA PHE A 108 -36.53 -0.25 -30.76
C PHE A 108 -38.03 -0.50 -30.99
N LEU A 109 -38.92 0.35 -30.47
CA LEU A 109 -40.37 0.25 -30.70
C LEU A 109 -40.75 0.50 -32.17
N GLU A 110 -39.97 1.29 -32.91
CA GLU A 110 -40.23 1.61 -34.32
C GLU A 110 -40.17 0.37 -35.23
N THR A 111 -39.47 -0.68 -34.79
CA THR A 111 -39.22 -1.90 -35.58
C THR A 111 -39.70 -3.17 -34.90
N LEU A 112 -40.33 -3.06 -33.72
CA LEU A 112 -40.75 -4.20 -32.90
C LEU A 112 -41.77 -5.11 -33.60
N ASP A 113 -42.65 -4.55 -34.45
CA ASP A 113 -43.64 -5.32 -35.22
C ASP A 113 -43.02 -6.28 -36.24
N ARG A 114 -41.74 -6.07 -36.59
CA ARG A 114 -41.00 -6.89 -37.56
C ARG A 114 -40.05 -7.89 -36.90
N LEU A 115 -40.06 -7.99 -35.57
CA LEU A 115 -39.12 -8.81 -34.77
C LEU A 115 -39.04 -10.27 -35.22
N SER A 116 -40.14 -10.86 -35.67
CA SER A 116 -40.17 -12.24 -36.18
C SER A 116 -39.27 -12.46 -37.40
N HIS A 117 -39.03 -11.42 -38.20
CA HIS A 117 -38.28 -11.48 -39.44
C HIS A 117 -36.81 -11.08 -39.33
N PHE A 118 -36.35 -10.72 -38.13
CA PHE A 118 -34.99 -10.23 -37.96
C PHE A 118 -33.95 -11.33 -38.13
N THR A 119 -32.86 -10.95 -38.79
CA THR A 119 -31.58 -11.64 -38.81
C THR A 119 -30.79 -11.36 -37.52
N GLU A 120 -29.73 -12.12 -37.26
CA GLU A 120 -28.86 -11.91 -36.10
C GLU A 120 -28.30 -10.47 -36.03
N LYS A 121 -27.87 -9.92 -37.17
CA LYS A 121 -27.34 -8.54 -37.23
C LYS A 121 -28.40 -7.50 -36.86
N GLU A 122 -29.63 -7.67 -37.34
CA GLU A 122 -30.74 -6.78 -36.99
C GLU A 122 -31.15 -6.94 -35.52
N MET A 123 -30.99 -8.15 -34.96
CA MET A 123 -31.17 -8.39 -33.53
C MET A 123 -30.08 -7.72 -32.67
N ASP A 124 -28.82 -7.70 -33.11
CA ASP A 124 -27.75 -6.96 -32.43
C ASP A 124 -28.04 -5.45 -32.42
N GLU A 125 -28.48 -4.91 -33.56
CA GLU A 125 -28.84 -3.50 -33.68
C GLU A 125 -30.01 -3.11 -32.77
N ILE A 126 -31.08 -3.92 -32.73
CA ILE A 126 -32.22 -3.63 -31.85
C ILE A 126 -31.89 -3.83 -30.37
N LEU A 127 -31.02 -4.79 -30.03
CA LEU A 127 -30.53 -5.00 -28.68
C LEU A 127 -29.71 -3.79 -28.20
N SER A 128 -28.87 -3.22 -29.07
CA SER A 128 -28.14 -1.99 -28.78
C SER A 128 -29.08 -0.82 -28.45
N LEU A 129 -30.21 -0.68 -29.17
CA LEU A 129 -31.23 0.32 -28.83
C LEU A 129 -31.95 0.04 -27.49
N ALA A 130 -32.11 -1.23 -27.12
CA ALA A 130 -32.63 -1.61 -25.80
C ALA A 130 -31.63 -1.30 -24.68
N VAL A 131 -30.33 -1.47 -24.92
CA VAL A 131 -29.24 -1.05 -24.00
C VAL A 131 -29.28 0.46 -23.79
N ASP A 132 -29.34 1.24 -24.88
CA ASP A 132 -29.49 2.70 -24.81
C ASP A 132 -30.70 3.12 -23.95
N THR A 133 -31.79 2.37 -24.05
CA THR A 133 -33.00 2.60 -23.26
C THR A 133 -32.80 2.26 -21.80
N TYR A 134 -32.17 1.13 -21.50
CA TYR A 134 -31.84 0.72 -20.13
C TYR A 134 -30.92 1.76 -19.46
N ASP A 135 -29.89 2.24 -20.15
CA ASP A 135 -28.97 3.26 -19.64
C ASP A 135 -29.66 4.59 -19.37
N TYR A 136 -30.59 4.98 -20.25
CA TYR A 136 -31.46 6.13 -20.04
C TYR A 136 -32.31 5.95 -18.77
N LEU A 137 -32.98 4.81 -18.62
CA LEU A 137 -33.84 4.49 -17.47
C LEU A 137 -33.05 4.46 -16.16
N LEU A 138 -31.88 3.85 -16.17
CA LEU A 138 -30.97 3.78 -15.03
C LEU A 138 -30.55 5.18 -14.58
N TYR A 139 -30.20 6.04 -15.54
CA TYR A 139 -29.80 7.41 -15.26
C TYR A 139 -30.95 8.25 -14.69
N GLU A 140 -32.11 8.29 -15.36
CA GLU A 140 -33.24 9.11 -14.90
C GLU A 140 -33.78 8.60 -13.56
N SER A 141 -33.80 7.28 -13.33
CA SER A 141 -34.18 6.72 -12.02
C SER A 141 -33.17 7.10 -10.94
N THR A 142 -31.86 7.06 -11.24
CA THR A 142 -30.83 7.49 -10.28
C THR A 142 -30.97 8.96 -9.91
N LYS A 143 -31.34 9.80 -10.87
CA LYS A 143 -31.64 11.22 -10.66
C LYS A 143 -32.89 11.40 -9.81
N ASP A 144 -33.97 10.66 -10.10
CA ASP A 144 -35.19 10.67 -9.29
C ASP A 144 -34.92 10.17 -7.86
N PHE A 145 -34.09 9.14 -7.68
CA PHE A 145 -33.70 8.65 -6.34
C PHE A 145 -32.96 9.70 -5.51
N LYS A 146 -32.14 10.53 -6.16
CA LYS A 146 -31.39 11.59 -5.50
C LYS A 146 -32.21 12.86 -5.24
N ALA A 147 -33.25 13.10 -6.04
CA ALA A 147 -34.01 14.35 -5.98
C ALA A 147 -35.38 14.19 -5.30
N ARG A 148 -36.12 13.14 -5.66
CA ARG A 148 -37.52 12.91 -5.24
C ARG A 148 -37.65 11.89 -4.11
N PHE A 149 -36.82 10.84 -4.12
CA PHE A 149 -36.85 9.76 -3.11
C PHE A 149 -35.71 9.86 -2.09
N GLN A 150 -35.23 11.08 -1.83
CA GLN A 150 -34.20 11.30 -0.82
C GLN A 150 -34.83 11.29 0.57
N THR A 151 -34.36 10.40 1.44
CA THR A 151 -34.87 10.27 2.82
C THR A 151 -33.80 10.57 3.86
N THR A 152 -34.21 10.71 5.12
CA THR A 152 -33.29 10.80 6.26
C THR A 152 -32.38 9.56 6.38
N LEU A 153 -32.84 8.39 5.95
CA LEU A 153 -32.04 7.16 5.92
C LEU A 153 -30.87 7.24 4.92
N ASP A 154 -31.07 7.86 3.76
CA ASP A 154 -29.99 8.07 2.78
C ASP A 154 -28.89 8.97 3.35
N GLN A 155 -29.29 10.06 4.00
CA GLN A 155 -28.36 10.98 4.64
C GLN A 155 -27.56 10.27 5.74
N PHE A 156 -28.24 9.47 6.56
CA PHE A 156 -27.59 8.63 7.58
C PHE A 156 -26.58 7.65 6.98
N ARG A 157 -26.97 6.91 5.92
CA ARG A 157 -26.08 5.96 5.22
C ARG A 157 -24.86 6.66 4.63
N PHE A 158 -25.05 7.83 4.02
CA PHE A 158 -23.96 8.62 3.47
C PHE A 158 -22.98 9.10 4.54
N ILE A 159 -23.49 9.70 5.63
CA ILE A 159 -22.66 10.16 6.76
C ILE A 159 -21.90 8.98 7.38
N ARG A 160 -22.55 7.83 7.56
CA ARG A 160 -21.94 6.62 8.12
C ARG A 160 -20.81 6.10 7.23
N LEU A 161 -21.01 6.06 5.91
CA LEU A 161 -19.97 5.66 4.97
C LEU A 161 -18.76 6.59 5.05
N LEU A 162 -18.99 7.90 5.05
CA LEU A 162 -17.92 8.89 5.13
C LEU A 162 -17.13 8.77 6.45
N ARG A 163 -17.79 8.52 7.57
CA ARG A 163 -17.13 8.24 8.86
C ARG A 163 -16.26 7.00 8.82
N LEU A 164 -16.76 5.90 8.25
CA LEU A 164 -15.98 4.67 8.12
C LEU A 164 -14.72 4.90 7.28
N LEU A 165 -14.82 5.68 6.20
CA LEU A 165 -13.67 6.05 5.39
C LEU A 165 -12.66 6.88 6.18
N ILE A 166 -13.10 7.89 6.92
CA ILE A 166 -12.22 8.74 7.74
C ILE A 166 -11.53 7.91 8.84
N LEU A 167 -12.28 7.08 9.58
CA LEU A 167 -11.72 6.22 10.62
C LEU A 167 -10.68 5.24 10.04
N SER A 168 -10.99 4.65 8.89
CA SER A 168 -10.07 3.74 8.19
C SER A 168 -8.80 4.48 7.75
N ALA A 169 -8.93 5.70 7.24
CA ALA A 169 -7.78 6.51 6.85
C ALA A 169 -6.90 6.86 8.06
N VAL A 170 -7.49 7.32 9.17
CA VAL A 170 -6.73 7.64 10.41
C VAL A 170 -6.01 6.41 10.93
N LEU A 171 -6.66 5.25 10.96
CA LEU A 171 -6.05 3.99 11.38
C LEU A 171 -4.88 3.61 10.46
N PHE A 172 -5.08 3.70 9.14
CA PHE A 172 -4.07 3.41 8.15
C PHE A 172 -2.84 4.32 8.30
N PHE A 173 -3.05 5.64 8.40
CA PHE A 173 -1.96 6.59 8.61
C PHE A 173 -1.24 6.38 9.95
N SER A 174 -1.95 5.97 11.00
CA SER A 174 -1.35 5.68 12.30
C SER A 174 -0.44 4.44 12.23
N ILE A 175 -0.92 3.35 11.64
CA ILE A 175 -0.14 2.11 11.48
C ILE A 175 1.07 2.36 10.57
N PHE A 176 0.85 3.01 9.42
CA PHE A 176 1.93 3.31 8.48
C PHE A 176 2.95 4.27 9.08
N GLY A 177 2.49 5.29 9.81
CA GLY A 177 3.35 6.22 10.54
C GLY A 177 4.21 5.51 11.59
N TYR A 178 3.62 4.60 12.35
CA TYR A 178 4.36 3.77 13.31
C TYR A 178 5.40 2.88 12.63
N ALA A 179 5.01 2.15 11.59
CA ALA A 179 5.90 1.28 10.83
C ALA A 179 7.06 2.05 10.17
N TYR A 180 6.76 3.20 9.57
CA TYR A 180 7.77 4.08 8.98
C TYR A 180 8.75 4.62 10.04
N ASN A 181 8.25 5.01 11.21
CA ASN A 181 9.10 5.48 12.29
C ASN A 181 10.05 4.38 12.78
N GLN A 182 9.55 3.15 12.96
CA GLN A 182 10.37 1.99 13.34
C GLN A 182 11.41 1.63 12.27
N TYR A 183 11.06 1.74 10.99
CA TYR A 183 11.98 1.49 9.88
C TYR A 183 13.08 2.56 9.78
N LYS A 184 12.71 3.85 9.86
CA LYS A 184 13.64 4.97 9.71
C LYS A 184 14.56 5.12 10.92
N TYR A 185 14.07 4.77 12.10
CA TYR A 185 14.78 4.91 13.35
C TYR A 185 14.67 3.64 14.19
N PRO A 186 15.37 2.58 13.78
CA PRO A 186 15.28 1.30 14.44
C PRO A 186 15.83 1.39 15.86
N VAL A 187 15.12 0.75 16.79
CA VAL A 187 15.61 0.55 18.16
C VAL A 187 16.60 -0.60 18.14
N MET A 188 17.81 -0.33 18.63
CA MET A 188 18.85 -1.34 18.73
C MET A 188 18.40 -2.49 19.65
N ARG A 189 18.66 -3.72 19.20
CA ARG A 189 18.43 -4.95 19.95
C ARG A 189 19.77 -5.52 20.39
N ASP A 190 19.72 -6.45 21.35
CA ASP A 190 20.89 -7.24 21.70
C ASP A 190 21.36 -8.00 20.46
N GLN A 191 22.65 -7.90 20.16
CA GLN A 191 23.27 -8.47 18.95
C GLN A 191 24.74 -8.77 19.22
N SER A 192 25.52 -9.13 18.21
CA SER A 192 26.96 -9.38 18.36
C SER A 192 27.81 -8.53 17.42
N ILE A 193 29.04 -8.22 17.85
CA ILE A 193 30.12 -7.82 16.95
C ILE A 193 30.88 -9.08 16.59
N LYS A 194 31.13 -9.29 15.29
CA LYS A 194 31.98 -10.37 14.80
C LYS A 194 33.24 -9.82 14.17
N LEU A 195 34.35 -10.51 14.43
CA LEU A 195 35.64 -10.23 13.83
C LEU A 195 36.08 -11.44 13.04
N TYR A 196 36.59 -11.22 11.83
CA TYR A 196 37.18 -12.25 10.98
C TYR A 196 38.59 -11.85 10.59
N THR A 197 39.56 -12.74 10.76
CA THR A 197 40.94 -12.50 10.29
C THR A 197 41.12 -13.03 8.88
N PHE A 198 41.90 -12.33 8.05
CA PHE A 198 42.28 -12.79 6.73
C PHE A 198 43.78 -12.53 6.44
N ILE A 199 44.32 -13.21 5.43
CA ILE A 199 45.78 -13.32 5.24
C ILE A 199 46.40 -11.98 4.81
N GLY A 200 45.72 -11.22 3.95
CA GLY A 200 46.18 -9.92 3.48
C GLY A 200 45.37 -9.44 2.28
N ARG A 201 45.80 -8.33 1.67
CA ARG A 201 45.09 -7.65 0.58
C ARG A 201 44.75 -8.56 -0.61
N ASP A 202 45.67 -9.45 -0.98
CA ASP A 202 45.52 -10.33 -2.15
C ASP A 202 44.65 -11.57 -1.87
N LYS A 203 44.33 -11.83 -0.59
CA LYS A 203 43.49 -12.95 -0.14
C LYS A 203 42.55 -12.48 0.99
N PRO A 204 41.51 -11.69 0.66
CA PRO A 204 40.59 -11.13 1.66
C PRO A 204 39.45 -12.07 2.05
N GLU A 205 39.55 -13.36 1.72
CA GLU A 205 38.52 -14.36 2.03
C GLU A 205 38.43 -14.58 3.55
N THR A 206 37.20 -14.52 4.07
CA THR A 206 36.91 -14.73 5.50
C THR A 206 36.03 -15.96 5.68
N SER A 207 36.27 -16.75 6.73
CA SER A 207 35.49 -17.94 7.08
C SER A 207 34.98 -17.89 8.51
N GLU A 208 33.85 -18.55 8.79
CA GLU A 208 33.32 -18.68 10.15
C GLU A 208 34.27 -19.44 11.10
N SER A 209 35.16 -20.28 10.56
CA SER A 209 36.21 -20.95 11.34
C SER A 209 37.32 -20.01 11.84
N LEU A 210 37.43 -18.82 11.25
CA LEU A 210 38.36 -17.76 11.62
C LEU A 210 37.59 -16.53 12.11
N SER A 211 36.53 -16.77 12.91
CA SER A 211 35.69 -15.72 13.47
C SER A 211 35.66 -15.77 15.01
N VAL A 212 35.55 -14.60 15.62
CA VAL A 212 35.28 -14.44 17.05
C VAL A 212 34.17 -13.42 17.26
N SER A 213 33.33 -13.63 18.26
CA SER A 213 32.18 -12.76 18.53
C SER A 213 32.09 -12.30 19.98
N LYS A 214 31.53 -11.11 20.18
CA LYS A 214 31.18 -10.58 21.50
C LYS A 214 29.75 -10.03 21.50
N PRO A 215 28.99 -10.25 22.60
CA PRO A 215 27.66 -9.69 22.72
C PRO A 215 27.73 -8.17 22.89
N VAL A 216 26.78 -7.49 22.26
CA VAL A 216 26.48 -6.07 22.41
C VAL A 216 25.09 -5.96 22.98
N LEU A 217 25.01 -5.41 24.18
CA LEU A 217 23.74 -5.31 24.90
C LEU A 217 23.13 -3.93 24.71
N LYS A 218 21.82 -3.89 24.53
CA LYS A 218 21.04 -2.65 24.37
C LYS A 218 21.28 -1.67 25.54
N LYS A 219 21.54 -2.17 26.74
CA LYS A 219 21.82 -1.34 27.92
C LYS A 219 23.09 -0.48 27.79
N ASP A 220 24.02 -0.88 26.92
CA ASP A 220 25.32 -0.21 26.77
C ASP A 220 25.29 0.89 25.69
N ILE A 221 24.12 1.14 25.07
CA ILE A 221 23.90 2.22 24.12
C ILE A 221 24.23 3.57 24.75
N GLY A 222 24.97 4.40 24.01
CA GLY A 222 25.39 5.73 24.44
C GLY A 222 26.68 5.73 25.27
N ASN A 223 27.13 4.58 25.75
CA ASN A 223 28.38 4.43 26.49
C ASN A 223 29.52 4.02 25.56
N TRP A 224 30.74 4.37 25.96
CA TRP A 224 31.95 3.82 25.35
C TRP A 224 32.20 2.44 25.95
N VAL A 225 32.34 1.45 25.09
CA VAL A 225 32.60 0.05 25.48
C VAL A 225 33.87 -0.40 24.77
N GLU A 226 34.80 -0.96 25.55
CA GLU A 226 35.95 -1.68 25.03
C GLU A 226 35.60 -3.17 24.97
N TYR A 227 35.56 -3.70 23.75
CA TYR A 227 35.36 -5.12 23.49
C TYR A 227 36.72 -5.78 23.34
N GLU A 228 36.96 -6.85 24.10
CA GLU A 228 38.22 -7.59 24.09
C GLU A 228 38.00 -9.04 23.68
N TRP A 229 38.65 -9.48 22.60
CA TRP A 229 38.62 -10.85 22.11
C TRP A 229 39.97 -11.51 22.29
N THR A 230 39.98 -12.69 22.89
CA THR A 230 41.13 -13.59 22.85
C THR A 230 41.06 -14.42 21.57
N LEU A 231 42.13 -14.38 20.78
CA LEU A 231 42.22 -15.09 19.52
C LEU A 231 42.67 -16.55 19.74
N PRO A 232 42.07 -17.51 19.00
CA PRO A 232 42.60 -18.85 18.88
C PRO A 232 43.92 -18.83 18.08
N GLU A 233 44.74 -19.87 18.25
CA GLU A 233 46.04 -19.97 17.58
C GLU A 233 45.93 -19.91 16.04
N SER A 234 44.84 -20.46 15.49
CA SER A 234 44.53 -20.39 14.05
C SER A 234 44.35 -18.97 13.51
N MET A 235 44.09 -17.99 14.38
CA MET A 235 43.92 -16.57 14.05
C MET A 235 45.12 -15.71 14.53
N SER A 236 46.22 -16.34 14.95
CA SER A 236 47.38 -15.60 15.50
C SER A 236 48.26 -14.91 14.46
N LYS A 237 48.08 -15.25 13.17
CA LYS A 237 48.85 -14.69 12.06
C LYS A 237 47.92 -14.22 10.94
N PHE A 238 47.85 -12.92 10.72
CA PHE A 238 46.95 -12.30 9.72
C PHE A 238 47.48 -10.95 9.25
N GLY A 239 47.08 -10.54 8.05
CA GLY A 239 47.39 -9.23 7.46
C GLY A 239 46.15 -8.35 7.26
N GLY A 240 45.00 -8.79 7.76
CA GLY A 240 43.81 -7.97 7.75
C GLY A 240 42.69 -8.49 8.64
N LEU A 241 41.76 -7.59 8.93
CA LEU A 241 40.64 -7.79 9.84
C LEU A 241 39.34 -7.29 9.18
N ARG A 242 38.34 -8.16 9.10
CA ARG A 242 36.95 -7.78 8.79
C ARG A 242 36.19 -7.64 10.10
N ILE A 243 35.56 -6.49 10.27
CA ILE A 243 34.73 -6.13 11.41
C ILE A 243 33.29 -6.06 10.92
N ASP A 244 32.42 -6.89 11.50
CA ASP A 244 30.98 -6.81 11.32
C ASP A 244 30.42 -6.15 12.58
N PRO A 245 30.24 -4.81 12.59
CA PRO A 245 29.98 -4.06 13.80
C PRO A 245 28.56 -4.28 14.34
N LEU A 246 27.63 -4.73 13.50
CA LEU A 246 26.19 -4.77 13.74
C LEU A 246 25.51 -5.80 12.83
N GLU A 247 24.40 -6.36 13.28
CA GLU A 247 23.48 -7.20 12.48
C GLU A 247 22.26 -6.40 12.00
N GLN A 248 22.05 -5.20 12.57
CA GLN A 248 20.89 -4.35 12.29
C GLN A 248 21.23 -3.18 11.38
N ARG A 249 20.33 -2.89 10.43
CA ARG A 249 20.34 -1.68 9.59
C ARG A 249 19.94 -0.45 10.40
N GLY A 250 20.46 0.72 10.03
CA GLY A 250 20.02 2.03 10.53
C GLY A 250 20.53 2.39 11.93
N ILE A 251 21.40 1.56 12.51
CA ILE A 251 22.02 1.85 13.80
C ILE A 251 23.27 2.69 13.58
N ARG A 252 23.39 3.78 14.34
CA ARG A 252 24.57 4.64 14.31
C ARG A 252 25.60 4.13 15.32
N PHE A 253 26.86 4.22 14.97
CA PHE A 253 27.96 3.84 15.85
C PHE A 253 29.22 4.64 15.56
N VAL A 254 30.12 4.65 16.52
CA VAL A 254 31.44 5.26 16.43
C VAL A 254 32.47 4.20 16.77
N LEU A 255 33.49 4.11 15.94
CA LEU A 255 34.67 3.30 16.18
C LEU A 255 35.79 4.28 16.58
N ASP A 256 36.30 4.21 17.80
CA ASP A 256 37.34 5.15 18.26
C ASP A 256 38.72 4.59 17.97
N GLN A 257 38.98 3.37 18.42
CA GLN A 257 40.31 2.77 18.34
C GLN A 257 40.25 1.25 18.21
N ILE A 258 41.25 0.73 17.51
CA ILE A 258 41.55 -0.70 17.37
C ILE A 258 42.97 -0.92 17.91
N SER A 259 43.14 -1.89 18.79
CA SER A 259 44.46 -2.31 19.30
C SER A 259 44.59 -3.82 19.20
N ILE A 260 45.76 -4.32 18.79
CA ILE A 260 46.08 -5.74 18.71
C ILE A 260 47.32 -5.99 19.55
N LEU A 261 47.26 -6.98 20.42
CA LEU A 261 48.31 -7.32 21.38
C LEU A 261 48.84 -8.72 21.11
N ASP A 262 50.14 -8.91 21.34
CA ASP A 262 50.80 -10.20 21.23
C ASP A 262 50.53 -11.11 22.45
N SER A 263 51.08 -12.33 22.44
CA SER A 263 50.97 -13.28 23.55
C SER A 263 51.55 -12.79 24.89
N LYS A 264 52.40 -11.75 24.86
CA LYS A 264 53.02 -11.11 26.03
C LYS A 264 52.28 -9.86 26.48
N GLY A 265 51.18 -9.50 25.82
CA GLY A 265 50.41 -8.29 26.10
C GLY A 265 51.07 -7.00 25.59
N LYS A 266 52.03 -7.09 24.66
CA LYS A 266 52.61 -5.92 23.99
C LYS A 266 51.72 -5.54 22.80
N GLU A 267 51.41 -4.25 22.68
CA GLU A 267 50.68 -3.73 21.52
C GLU A 267 51.56 -3.83 20.25
N ILE A 268 51.08 -4.58 19.26
CA ILE A 268 51.74 -4.81 17.97
C ILE A 268 51.07 -4.04 16.83
N TYR A 269 49.85 -3.56 17.05
CA TYR A 269 49.15 -2.67 16.14
C TYR A 269 48.16 -1.80 16.93
N SER A 270 48.07 -0.52 16.57
CA SER A 270 47.16 0.44 17.18
C SER A 270 46.73 1.45 16.13
N LYS A 271 45.42 1.65 15.98
CA LYS A 271 44.88 2.63 15.03
C LYS A 271 43.70 3.34 15.62
N LYS A 272 43.76 4.67 15.62
CA LYS A 272 42.64 5.55 15.94
C LYS A 272 41.87 5.89 14.65
N ILE A 273 40.55 5.91 14.72
CA ILE A 273 39.69 6.17 13.56
C ILE A 273 39.11 7.59 13.68
N VAL A 274 39.77 8.55 13.05
CA VAL A 274 39.35 9.96 13.02
C VAL A 274 39.18 10.46 11.59
N MET A 275 38.46 11.55 11.42
CA MET A 275 38.27 12.19 10.12
C MET A 275 39.55 12.93 9.70
N SER A 276 40.10 12.63 8.53
CA SER A 276 41.24 13.35 7.96
C SER A 276 40.83 14.71 7.37
N SER A 277 41.82 15.52 7.01
CA SER A 277 41.62 16.79 6.29
C SER A 277 40.93 16.64 4.93
N SER A 278 40.97 15.43 4.34
CA SER A 278 40.27 15.11 3.09
C SER A 278 38.80 14.70 3.27
N LEU A 279 38.27 14.76 4.50
CA LEU A 279 36.92 14.32 4.87
C LEU A 279 36.66 12.82 4.61
N LEU A 280 37.74 12.04 4.57
CA LEU A 280 37.75 10.58 4.64
C LEU A 280 38.37 10.15 5.97
N PRO A 281 38.08 8.94 6.49
CA PRO A 281 38.82 8.37 7.61
C PRO A 281 40.33 8.48 7.39
N GLU A 282 41.08 8.81 8.44
CA GLU A 282 42.54 8.85 8.43
C GLU A 282 43.10 7.49 7.97
N ASP A 283 44.12 7.55 7.10
CA ASP A 283 44.68 6.39 6.40
C ASP A 283 43.62 5.53 5.70
N TYR A 284 42.72 6.18 4.94
CA TYR A 284 41.70 5.52 4.11
C TYR A 284 42.28 4.43 3.20
N GLN A 285 43.56 4.54 2.82
CA GLN A 285 44.26 3.53 2.00
C GLN A 285 44.40 2.16 2.68
N ASP A 286 44.31 2.10 4.01
CA ASP A 286 44.31 0.85 4.78
C ASP A 286 42.94 0.16 4.80
N PHE A 287 41.88 0.87 4.42
CA PHE A 287 40.54 0.30 4.30
C PHE A 287 40.44 -0.39 2.95
N LEU A 288 40.43 -1.72 2.98
CA LEU A 288 40.23 -2.51 1.77
C LEU A 288 38.82 -2.34 1.23
N GLN A 289 37.83 -2.38 2.13
CA GLN A 289 36.43 -2.30 1.76
C GLN A 289 35.56 -1.84 2.94
N ILE A 290 34.57 -1.01 2.66
CA ILE A 290 33.47 -0.69 3.58
C ILE A 290 32.17 -1.04 2.85
N ILE A 291 31.40 -1.99 3.38
CA ILE A 291 30.14 -2.47 2.80
C ILE A 291 29.00 -2.08 3.73
N ASP A 292 27.87 -1.64 3.18
CA ASP A 292 26.63 -1.38 3.92
C ASP A 292 26.79 -0.43 5.12
N ILE A 293 27.76 0.47 5.07
CA ILE A 293 28.04 1.49 6.08
C ILE A 293 28.33 2.81 5.37
N LYS A 294 27.81 3.91 5.91
CA LYS A 294 28.14 5.28 5.47
C LYS A 294 28.43 6.18 6.65
N THR A 295 29.09 7.31 6.41
CA THR A 295 29.27 8.35 7.43
C THR A 295 27.92 8.99 7.81
N ALA A 296 27.76 9.29 9.10
CA ALA A 296 26.55 9.87 9.65
C ALA A 296 26.67 11.41 9.66
N GLY A 297 26.25 12.05 8.56
CA GLY A 297 26.20 13.51 8.45
C GLY A 297 27.51 14.16 7.99
N LYS A 298 27.59 15.50 8.11
CA LYS A 298 28.82 16.26 7.79
C LYS A 298 29.71 16.27 9.04
N GLN A 299 30.93 15.80 8.91
CA GLN A 299 31.92 15.77 9.99
C GLN A 299 33.11 16.68 9.64
N SER A 300 33.74 17.27 10.65
CA SER A 300 34.93 18.10 10.49
C SER A 300 36.22 17.27 10.66
N PRO A 301 37.34 17.68 10.04
CA PRO A 301 38.64 17.05 10.28
C PRO A 301 38.97 17.00 11.78
N GLY A 302 39.51 15.88 12.24
CA GLY A 302 39.83 15.63 13.65
C GLY A 302 38.66 15.13 14.52
N GLU A 303 37.42 15.16 14.02
CA GLU A 303 36.29 14.53 14.71
C GLU A 303 36.32 13.00 14.58
N MET A 304 35.75 12.29 15.56
CA MET A 304 35.54 10.84 15.46
C MET A 304 34.58 10.51 14.32
N VAL A 305 34.83 9.41 13.61
CA VAL A 305 33.99 9.02 12.47
C VAL A 305 32.69 8.38 12.97
N GLU A 306 31.57 9.09 12.83
CA GLU A 306 30.25 8.54 13.09
C GLU A 306 29.77 7.81 11.84
N MET A 307 29.33 6.58 12.01
CA MET A 307 28.90 5.69 10.94
C MET A 307 27.47 5.24 11.16
N ILE A 308 26.77 4.88 10.09
CA ILE A 308 25.43 4.29 10.10
C ILE A 308 25.35 3.12 9.15
N THR A 309 24.75 2.02 9.59
CA THR A 309 24.52 0.85 8.75
C THR A 309 23.39 1.11 7.76
N THR A 310 23.58 0.73 6.50
CA THR A 310 22.65 0.99 5.39
C THR A 310 22.08 -0.26 4.76
N GLY A 311 22.64 -1.43 5.01
CA GLY A 311 22.14 -2.72 4.49
C GLY A 311 22.13 -3.82 5.55
N SER A 312 22.10 -5.07 5.10
CA SER A 312 21.94 -6.26 5.94
C SER A 312 23.26 -6.92 6.32
N ASN A 313 24.37 -6.48 5.73
CA ASN A 313 25.68 -7.08 5.98
C ASN A 313 26.76 -5.97 6.09
N PRO A 314 26.70 -5.13 7.14
CA PRO A 314 27.66 -4.05 7.32
C PRO A 314 29.05 -4.61 7.65
N GLN A 315 30.08 -4.19 6.92
CA GLN A 315 31.44 -4.68 7.09
C GLN A 315 32.47 -3.56 6.95
N ILE A 316 33.51 -3.61 7.77
CA ILE A 316 34.71 -2.78 7.66
C ILE A 316 35.89 -3.73 7.51
N GLN A 317 36.56 -3.71 6.36
CA GLN A 317 37.75 -4.52 6.11
C GLN A 317 39.00 -3.64 6.17
N LEU A 318 39.88 -3.97 7.10
CA LEU A 318 41.14 -3.28 7.35
C LEU A 318 42.30 -4.17 6.94
N VAL A 319 43.33 -3.58 6.36
CA VAL A 319 44.56 -4.26 5.96
C VAL A 319 45.75 -3.57 6.63
N PHE A 320 46.71 -4.38 7.06
CA PHE A 320 47.96 -3.92 7.67
C PHE A 320 49.06 -4.95 7.40
N PRO A 321 50.35 -4.63 7.64
CA PRO A 321 51.43 -5.60 7.52
C PRO A 321 51.13 -6.87 8.33
N THR A 322 51.51 -8.05 7.81
CA THR A 322 51.22 -9.33 8.48
C THR A 322 51.73 -9.32 9.91
N LEU A 323 50.80 -9.43 10.85
CA LEU A 323 51.07 -9.57 12.27
C LEU A 323 51.38 -11.04 12.57
N ASN A 324 52.36 -11.27 13.43
CA ASN A 324 52.68 -12.60 13.96
C ASN A 324 52.42 -12.59 15.47
N ASP A 325 51.99 -13.73 16.02
CA ASP A 325 51.76 -13.92 17.46
C ASP A 325 50.66 -13.01 18.05
N ALA A 326 49.67 -12.62 17.25
CA ALA A 326 48.52 -11.85 17.72
C ALA A 326 47.64 -12.70 18.65
N LYS A 327 47.39 -12.23 19.88
CA LYS A 327 46.62 -12.97 20.89
C LYS A 327 45.34 -12.28 21.31
N THR A 328 45.33 -10.94 21.33
CA THR A 328 44.17 -10.18 21.79
C THR A 328 43.85 -9.04 20.82
N ILE A 329 42.57 -8.88 20.48
CA ILE A 329 42.06 -7.69 19.78
C ILE A 329 41.21 -6.90 20.76
N LYS A 330 41.42 -5.58 20.81
CA LYS A 330 40.61 -4.61 21.55
C LYS A 330 39.96 -3.64 20.57
N LEU A 331 38.66 -3.44 20.74
CA LEU A 331 37.86 -2.54 19.93
C LEU A 331 37.08 -1.59 20.83
N LYS A 332 37.34 -0.29 20.71
CA LYS A 332 36.62 0.72 21.48
C LYS A 332 35.52 1.34 20.62
N MET A 333 34.26 1.08 20.99
CA MET A 333 33.09 1.50 20.22
C MET A 333 32.04 2.19 21.08
N LYS A 334 31.18 2.96 20.43
CA LYS A 334 29.97 3.54 21.02
C LYS A 334 28.81 3.46 20.04
N TYR A 335 27.70 2.88 20.48
CA TYR A 335 26.46 2.86 19.71
C TYR A 335 25.60 4.07 20.05
N ILE A 336 24.98 4.67 19.04
CA ILE A 336 24.20 5.91 19.15
C ILE A 336 22.77 5.65 18.65
N GLU A 337 21.77 5.98 19.47
CA GLU A 337 20.37 5.97 19.04
C GLU A 337 20.13 7.05 17.97
N ALA A 338 19.52 6.66 16.85
CA ALA A 338 19.27 7.55 15.72
C ALA A 338 18.41 8.78 16.07
N HIS A 339 17.58 8.69 17.12
CA HIS A 339 16.71 9.77 17.62
C HIS A 339 17.38 10.75 18.59
N LYS A 340 18.51 10.37 19.21
CA LYS A 340 19.19 11.16 20.25
C LYS A 340 20.32 12.04 19.69
N VAL A 341 20.48 12.09 18.38
CA VAL A 341 21.44 13.01 17.76
C VAL A 341 20.90 14.42 17.94
N LYS A 342 21.46 15.14 18.92
CA LYS A 342 21.24 16.58 19.03
C LYS A 342 21.59 17.18 17.67
N LYS A 343 20.65 17.92 17.07
CA LYS A 343 21.00 18.82 15.95
C LYS A 343 22.10 19.74 16.49
N LYS A 344 23.33 19.57 16.02
CA LYS A 344 24.39 20.55 16.20
C LYS A 344 24.05 21.78 15.38
#